data_AF-A0A7Z9GYP3-F1
#
_entry.id   AF-A0A7Z9GYP3-F1
#
_cell.length_a   1.000
_cell.length_b   1.000
_cell.length_c   1.000
_cell.angle_alpha   90.00
_cell.angle_beta   90.00
_cell.angle_gamma   90.00
#
_symmetry.space_group_name_H-M   'P 1'
#
loop_
_entity.id
_entity.type
_entity.pdbx_description
1 polymer ?
#
loop_
_entity_poly.entity_id
_entity_poly.type
_entity_poly.pdbx_seq_one_letter_code
_entity_poly.pdbx_strand_id
1 'polypeptide(L)'
;MSSLTMDRDLSRVPQPIVKKLQALIRRARLVTIVRGLLAVMAATLGALLVAMAVDATITIFSSTGRWVLSLAALASVLATGYWFLIRPLARTFTLQGIARLIETRHPELEERLSSAVELLSSPDAPELKGSELMIAELAKEATGQATIVVPEREFSFDTVRKYLVAVLSTAALLLFAWVLWPESTSRLVNRIMVPFADIGNVRETDMVIIPQDIVLARGDSLRVEVTVKDDRVRSARLLRHQGSQSESSDRMIDMSADADGNPRFSFSLPVVDEGFRYRVHAGGGLSRFYKVTVVPRPEVEQLEVEYQYPAYTGQGTRKDDKFEGRIEGLIGTQVTVTVHSNTKLKVARLQVDGLPPQNGKITTAKESKQSVCRWQVALTREMIGGRVWTLRLEDKHGFVSWPQEYTIRAIKDQPPEVKIVKPLAKRLEMKSTDSLPLSYLATDDYGVAQVELLTTT
;
A
#
# COMPACT_ATOMS: atom_id res chain seq x y z
N MET A 1 47.71 9.99 9.14
CA MET A 1 49.11 10.20 9.61
C MET A 1 49.88 11.28 8.83
N SER A 2 49.27 12.05 7.91
CA SER A 2 49.97 13.06 7.09
C SER A 2 49.84 14.52 7.58
N SER A 3 49.00 14.80 8.58
CA SER A 3 48.81 16.17 9.13
C SER A 3 49.79 16.53 10.24
N LEU A 4 50.46 15.54 10.84
CA LEU A 4 51.35 15.73 12.00
C LEU A 4 52.82 15.96 11.62
N THR A 5 53.23 15.63 10.40
CA THR A 5 54.60 15.89 9.91
C THR A 5 54.74 17.27 9.26
N MET A 6 53.65 17.84 8.73
CA MET A 6 53.69 19.14 8.03
C MET A 6 53.87 20.34 8.97
N ASP A 7 53.49 20.21 10.25
CA ASP A 7 53.49 21.32 11.21
C ASP A 7 54.89 21.59 11.82
N ARG A 8 55.87 20.69 11.62
CA ARG A 8 57.22 20.81 12.22
C ARG A 8 58.19 21.67 11.40
N ASP A 9 58.00 21.80 10.09
CA ASP A 9 58.93 22.52 9.18
C ASP A 9 58.60 24.00 8.95
N LEU A 10 57.42 24.48 9.36
CA LEU A 10 56.99 25.87 9.11
C LEU A 10 57.48 26.88 10.16
N SER A 11 58.17 26.41 11.21
CA SER A 11 58.71 27.27 12.27
C SER A 11 59.87 28.17 11.80
N ARG A 12 60.54 27.80 10.69
CA ARG A 12 61.70 28.51 10.11
C ARG A 12 61.32 29.56 9.07
N VAL A 13 60.08 29.54 8.56
CA VAL A 13 59.58 30.54 7.62
C VAL A 13 59.03 31.75 8.39
N PRO A 14 59.29 33.01 7.99
CA PRO A 14 58.70 34.17 8.63
C PRO A 14 57.17 34.06 8.74
N GLN A 15 56.67 34.17 9.97
CA GLN A 15 55.24 34.09 10.30
C GLN A 15 54.33 35.01 9.44
N PRO A 16 54.75 36.24 9.06
CA PRO A 16 53.95 37.08 8.16
C PRO A 16 53.72 36.47 6.77
N ILE A 17 54.73 35.79 6.20
CA ILE A 17 54.62 35.13 4.88
C ILE A 17 53.70 33.91 5.00
N VAL A 18 53.90 33.08 6.02
CA VAL A 18 53.06 31.88 6.26
C VAL A 18 51.61 32.27 6.44
N LYS A 19 51.31 33.30 7.26
CA LYS A 19 49.93 33.78 7.49
C LYS A 19 49.29 34.30 6.19
N LYS A 20 50.02 35.05 5.36
CA LYS A 20 49.51 35.54 4.07
C LYS A 20 49.25 34.41 3.07
N LEU A 21 50.20 33.48 2.91
CA LEU A 21 50.05 32.33 2.02
C LEU A 21 48.93 31.39 2.49
N GLN A 22 48.79 31.16 3.80
CA GLN A 22 47.66 30.41 4.36
C GLN A 22 46.32 31.12 4.16
N ALA A 23 46.27 32.45 4.28
CA ALA A 23 45.07 33.21 3.95
C ALA A 23 44.68 33.08 2.47
N LEU A 24 45.67 33.08 1.56
CA LEU A 24 45.47 32.82 0.13
C LEU A 24 45.00 31.39 -0.14
N ILE A 25 45.60 30.37 0.51
CA ILE A 25 45.14 28.97 0.46
C ILE A 25 43.68 28.87 0.88
N ARG A 26 43.33 29.43 2.05
CA ARG A 26 41.98 29.39 2.60
C ARG A 26 40.98 30.06 1.67
N ARG A 27 41.32 31.23 1.13
CA ARG A 27 40.45 31.95 0.20
C ARG A 27 40.27 31.21 -1.13
N ALA A 28 41.36 30.69 -1.70
CA ALA A 28 41.29 29.89 -2.93
C ALA A 28 40.44 28.63 -2.74
N ARG A 29 40.59 27.93 -1.60
CA ARG A 29 39.73 26.80 -1.25
C ARG A 29 38.28 27.22 -1.06
N LEU A 30 38.01 28.32 -0.35
CA LEU A 30 36.65 28.82 -0.13
C LEU A 30 35.97 29.18 -1.46
N VAL A 31 36.64 29.91 -2.35
CA VAL A 31 36.11 30.25 -3.67
C VAL A 31 35.85 28.98 -4.49
N THR A 32 36.74 27.98 -4.41
CA THR A 32 36.55 26.69 -5.08
C THR A 32 35.37 25.91 -4.52
N ILE A 33 35.20 25.88 -3.18
CA ILE A 33 34.06 25.23 -2.52
C ILE A 33 32.75 25.91 -2.88
N VAL A 34 32.69 27.24 -2.78
CA VAL A 34 31.48 28.01 -3.10
C VAL A 34 31.10 27.82 -4.57
N ARG A 35 32.08 27.91 -5.48
CA ARG A 35 31.87 27.63 -6.91
C ARG A 35 31.38 26.20 -7.13
N GLY A 36 32.02 25.21 -6.51
CA GLY A 36 31.68 23.80 -6.63
C GLY A 36 30.26 23.52 -6.11
N LEU A 37 29.91 24.09 -4.96
CA LEU A 37 28.58 23.95 -4.35
C LEU A 37 27.49 24.57 -5.23
N LEU A 38 27.73 25.78 -5.75
CA LEU A 38 26.80 26.43 -6.68
C LEU A 38 26.68 25.68 -8.02
N ALA A 39 27.78 25.12 -8.53
CA ALA A 39 27.75 24.27 -9.72
C ALA A 39 26.95 22.99 -9.50
N VAL A 40 27.14 22.33 -8.35
CA VAL A 40 26.36 21.14 -7.96
C VAL A 40 24.88 21.49 -7.81
N MET A 41 24.55 22.58 -7.11
CA MET A 41 23.16 23.02 -6.96
C MET A 41 22.51 23.37 -8.31
N ALA A 42 23.22 24.08 -9.20
CA ALA A 42 22.74 24.35 -10.55
C ALA A 42 22.50 23.06 -11.34
N ALA A 43 23.42 22.10 -11.24
CA ALA A 43 23.28 20.79 -11.89
C ALA A 43 22.12 19.97 -11.30
N THR A 44 21.89 20.02 -9.98
CA THR A 44 20.75 19.34 -9.35
C THR A 44 19.42 19.93 -9.82
N LEU A 45 19.27 21.25 -9.78
CA LEU A 45 18.04 21.91 -10.23
C LEU A 45 17.83 21.74 -11.74
N GLY A 46 18.91 21.84 -12.53
CA GLY A 46 18.87 21.61 -13.97
C GLY A 46 18.53 20.16 -14.34
N ALA A 47 19.17 19.18 -13.71
CA ALA A 47 18.86 17.76 -13.93
C ALA A 47 17.42 17.42 -13.52
N LEU A 48 16.94 18.00 -12.42
CA LEU A 48 15.54 17.88 -12.01
C LEU A 48 14.60 18.45 -13.08
N LEU A 49 14.82 19.67 -13.55
CA LEU A 49 14.02 20.30 -14.60
C LEU A 49 14.00 19.50 -15.90
N VAL A 50 15.17 19.00 -16.34
CA VAL A 50 15.28 18.18 -17.55
C VAL A 50 14.53 16.86 -17.36
N ALA A 51 14.70 16.19 -16.22
CA ALA A 51 13.97 14.96 -15.93
C ALA A 51 12.45 15.20 -15.85
N MET A 52 12.02 16.31 -15.26
CA MET A 52 10.60 16.71 -15.23
C MET A 52 10.06 16.95 -16.64
N ALA A 53 10.80 17.64 -17.50
CA ALA A 53 10.41 17.88 -18.89
C ALA A 53 10.30 16.58 -19.70
N VAL A 54 11.25 15.65 -19.50
CA VAL A 54 11.22 14.32 -20.13
C VAL A 54 10.00 13.52 -19.65
N ASP A 55 9.74 13.48 -18.34
CA ASP A 55 8.60 12.72 -17.77
C ASP A 55 7.23 13.33 -18.12
N ALA A 56 7.17 14.65 -18.30
CA ALA A 56 5.95 15.35 -18.74
C ALA A 56 5.65 15.16 -20.23
N THR A 57 6.67 14.98 -21.07
CA THR A 57 6.52 14.82 -22.53
C THR A 57 6.39 13.38 -22.97
N ILE A 58 7.10 12.44 -22.32
CA ILE A 58 7.15 11.03 -22.68
C ILE A 58 6.43 10.21 -21.60
N THR A 59 5.43 9.42 -22.01
CA THR A 59 4.73 8.52 -21.09
C THR A 59 5.59 7.29 -20.78
N ILE A 60 6.26 7.31 -19.62
CA ILE A 60 7.09 6.19 -19.15
C ILE A 60 6.24 5.11 -18.48
N PHE A 61 5.90 4.06 -19.23
CA PHE A 61 5.11 2.90 -18.77
C PHE A 61 5.88 1.98 -17.81
N SER A 62 7.19 1.81 -18.05
CA SER A 62 8.03 0.86 -17.30
C SER A 62 8.66 1.50 -16.07
N SER A 63 8.72 0.74 -14.98
CA SER A 63 9.47 1.15 -13.78
C SER A 63 10.95 1.34 -14.10
N THR A 64 11.52 0.50 -14.96
CA THR A 64 12.91 0.59 -15.43
C THR A 64 13.21 1.93 -16.10
N GLY A 65 12.30 2.46 -16.93
CA GLY A 65 12.50 3.76 -17.57
C GLY A 65 12.59 4.90 -16.54
N ARG A 66 11.80 4.83 -15.46
CA ARG A 66 11.84 5.80 -14.36
C ARG A 66 13.17 5.72 -13.59
N TRP A 67 13.67 4.50 -13.36
CA TRP A 67 14.98 4.28 -12.76
C TRP A 67 16.12 4.82 -13.62
N VAL A 68 16.09 4.56 -14.94
CA VAL A 68 17.12 5.07 -15.86
C VAL A 68 17.14 6.59 -15.84
N LEU A 69 15.98 7.25 -15.89
CA LEU A 69 15.90 8.71 -15.84
C LEU A 69 16.45 9.27 -14.51
N SER A 70 16.04 8.68 -13.39
CA SER A 70 16.45 9.12 -12.05
C SER A 70 17.95 8.87 -11.80
N LEU A 71 18.46 7.72 -12.24
CA LEU A 71 19.88 7.37 -12.13
C LEU A 71 20.74 8.22 -13.08
N ALA A 72 20.25 8.55 -14.27
CA ALA A 72 20.93 9.48 -15.17
C ALA A 72 21.00 10.89 -14.56
N ALA A 73 19.90 11.38 -13.95
CA ALA A 73 19.89 12.64 -13.22
C ALA A 73 20.90 12.60 -12.05
N LEU A 74 20.90 11.54 -11.25
CA LEU A 74 21.84 11.36 -10.15
C LEU A 74 23.30 11.30 -10.63
N ALA A 75 23.58 10.53 -11.68
CA ALA A 75 24.91 10.41 -12.27
C ALA A 75 25.43 11.77 -12.77
N SER A 76 24.57 12.59 -13.37
CA SER A 76 24.94 13.93 -13.82
C SER A 76 25.33 14.86 -12.66
N VAL A 77 24.62 14.77 -11.53
CA VAL A 77 24.92 15.53 -10.31
C VAL A 77 26.23 15.03 -9.68
N LEU A 78 26.42 13.72 -9.58
CA LEU A 78 27.64 13.12 -9.04
C LEU A 78 28.87 13.43 -9.90
N ALA A 79 28.74 13.37 -11.23
CA ALA A 79 29.79 13.76 -12.16
C ALA A 79 30.15 15.24 -11.97
N THR A 80 29.16 16.13 -11.86
CA THR A 80 29.40 17.56 -11.59
C THR A 80 30.10 17.77 -10.25
N GLY A 81 29.65 17.10 -9.19
CA GLY A 81 30.30 17.14 -7.87
C GLY A 81 31.73 16.64 -7.90
N TYR A 82 32.00 15.55 -8.61
CA TYR A 82 33.35 15.03 -8.77
C TYR A 82 34.27 16.03 -9.50
N TRP A 83 33.81 16.60 -10.62
CA TRP A 83 34.63 17.49 -11.45
C TRP A 83 34.83 18.88 -10.84
N PHE A 84 33.82 19.46 -10.17
CA PHE A 84 33.86 20.84 -9.69
C PHE A 84 34.11 20.98 -8.18
N LEU A 85 33.86 19.94 -7.37
CA LEU A 85 34.07 19.98 -5.93
C LEU A 85 35.21 19.04 -5.50
N ILE A 86 35.12 17.74 -5.81
CA ILE A 86 36.06 16.73 -5.28
C ILE A 86 37.44 16.84 -5.95
N ARG A 87 37.51 16.81 -7.29
CA ARG A 87 38.77 16.84 -8.04
C ARG A 87 39.60 18.11 -7.77
N PRO A 88 39.02 19.32 -7.67
CA PRO A 88 39.79 20.52 -7.33
C PRO A 88 40.25 20.55 -5.86
N LEU A 89 39.44 20.07 -4.91
CA LEU A 89 39.84 20.01 -3.49
C LEU A 89 40.85 18.91 -3.17
N ALA A 90 40.84 17.83 -3.94
CA ALA A 90 41.80 16.74 -3.80
C ALA A 90 43.22 17.13 -4.24
N ARG A 91 43.37 18.26 -4.96
CA ARG A 91 44.70 18.80 -5.28
C ARG A 91 45.34 19.37 -4.01
N THR A 92 46.54 18.91 -3.69
CA THR A 92 47.33 19.41 -2.56
C THR A 92 47.84 20.82 -2.88
N PHE A 93 47.26 21.82 -2.20
CA PHE A 93 47.81 23.18 -2.20
C PHE A 93 49.02 23.22 -1.25
N THR A 94 50.22 23.02 -1.77
CA THR A 94 51.47 23.25 -1.03
C THR A 94 51.77 24.75 -0.96
N LEU A 95 52.50 25.17 0.07
CA LEU A 95 52.92 26.57 0.22
C LEU A 95 53.83 27.00 -0.93
N GLN A 96 54.75 26.12 -1.38
CA GLN A 96 55.57 26.38 -2.58
C GLN A 96 54.69 26.51 -3.84
N GLY A 97 53.68 25.65 -4.01
CA GLY A 97 52.82 25.65 -5.18
C GLY A 97 52.00 26.94 -5.33
N ILE A 98 51.56 27.52 -4.20
CA ILE A 98 50.85 28.81 -4.22
C ILE A 98 51.80 29.99 -4.37
N ALA A 99 53.00 29.93 -3.79
CA ALA A 99 54.03 30.94 -4.02
C ALA A 99 54.34 31.05 -5.53
N ARG A 100 54.58 29.91 -6.21
CA ARG A 100 54.80 29.87 -7.67
C ARG A 100 53.58 30.35 -8.47
N LEU A 101 52.36 29.99 -8.05
CA LEU A 101 51.13 30.45 -8.70
C LEU A 101 50.94 31.97 -8.64
N ILE A 102 51.32 32.58 -7.52
CA ILE A 102 51.25 34.03 -7.33
C ILE A 102 52.30 34.73 -8.19
N GLU A 103 53.53 34.22 -8.21
CA GLU A 103 54.62 34.77 -9.03
C GLU A 103 54.32 34.68 -10.54
N THR A 104 53.57 33.66 -10.98
CA THR A 104 53.09 33.57 -12.36
C THR A 104 52.19 34.78 -12.73
N ARG A 105 51.47 35.35 -11.76
CA ARG A 105 50.61 36.52 -11.94
C ARG A 105 51.31 37.85 -11.61
N HIS A 106 52.38 37.80 -10.82
CA HIS A 106 53.19 38.94 -10.40
C HIS A 106 54.66 38.67 -10.74
N PRO A 107 55.09 38.89 -12.01
CA PRO A 107 56.48 38.70 -12.42
C PRO A 107 57.48 39.58 -11.63
N GLU A 108 56.99 40.68 -11.05
CA GLU A 108 57.72 41.61 -10.19
C GLU A 108 58.31 40.97 -8.92
N LEU A 109 57.84 39.76 -8.56
CA LEU A 109 58.32 39.00 -7.41
C LEU A 109 59.58 38.15 -7.69
N GLU A 110 60.00 38.02 -8.96
CA GLU A 110 61.28 37.42 -9.38
C GLU A 110 61.67 36.10 -8.67
N GLU A 111 60.72 35.15 -8.49
CA GLU A 111 60.93 33.86 -7.80
C GLU A 111 61.34 33.94 -6.32
N ARG A 112 61.31 35.13 -5.71
CA ARG A 112 61.78 35.36 -4.34
C ARG A 112 60.87 34.72 -3.29
N LEU A 113 59.57 34.63 -3.56
CA LEU A 113 58.58 34.07 -2.64
C LEU A 113 58.61 32.54 -2.69
N SER A 114 58.72 31.94 -3.87
CA SER A 114 58.84 30.49 -4.03
C SER A 114 60.19 29.98 -3.54
N SER A 115 61.28 30.66 -3.86
CA SER A 115 62.64 30.32 -3.40
C SER A 115 62.79 30.46 -1.88
N ALA A 116 62.26 31.53 -1.27
CA ALA A 116 62.29 31.69 0.18
C ALA A 116 61.51 30.56 0.89
N VAL A 117 60.33 30.19 0.39
CA VAL A 117 59.53 29.10 0.98
C VAL A 117 60.19 27.74 0.75
N GLU A 118 60.81 27.50 -0.40
CA GLU A 118 61.52 26.25 -0.74
C GLU A 118 62.78 26.06 0.12
N LEU A 119 63.64 27.08 0.23
CA LEU A 119 64.88 27.03 1.01
C LEU A 119 64.62 26.91 2.51
N LEU A 120 63.61 27.62 3.03
CA LEU A 120 63.28 27.61 4.46
C LEU A 120 62.48 26.38 4.89
N SER A 121 61.75 25.74 3.97
CA SER A 121 60.96 24.51 4.23
C SER A 121 61.67 23.23 3.75
N SER A 122 62.88 23.33 3.17
CA SER A 122 63.64 22.16 2.73
C SER A 122 64.15 21.36 3.95
N PRO A 123 64.08 20.01 3.95
CA PRO A 123 64.66 19.17 5.00
C PRO A 123 66.20 19.07 4.93
N ASP A 124 66.85 19.69 3.95
CA ASP A 124 68.30 19.56 3.73
C ASP A 124 69.14 20.10 4.91
N ALA A 125 70.34 19.55 5.08
CA ALA A 125 71.28 20.01 6.10
C ALA A 125 71.63 21.50 5.92
N PRO A 126 71.84 22.28 7.00
CA PRO A 126 72.16 23.72 6.92
C PRO A 126 73.36 24.02 6.00
N GLU A 127 74.34 23.11 5.97
CA GLU A 127 75.55 23.19 5.14
C GLU A 127 75.26 23.14 3.64
N LEU A 128 74.13 22.54 3.23
CA LEU A 128 73.70 22.42 1.83
C LEU A 128 72.77 23.56 1.37
N LYS A 129 72.31 24.42 2.30
CA LYS A 129 71.34 25.49 2.03
C LYS A 129 71.96 26.84 1.66
N GLY A 130 73.27 26.99 1.87
CA GLY A 130 74.00 28.24 1.63
C GLY A 130 74.05 29.17 2.85
N SER A 131 74.34 30.45 2.63
CA SER A 131 74.53 31.44 3.70
C SER A 131 73.22 31.78 4.42
N GLU A 132 73.16 31.56 5.74
CA GLU A 132 72.00 31.93 6.57
C GLU A 132 71.64 33.41 6.48
N LEU A 133 72.64 34.29 6.31
CA LEU A 133 72.45 35.72 6.13
C LEU A 133 71.76 36.05 4.80
N MET A 134 72.13 35.37 3.71
CA MET A 134 71.48 35.56 2.41
C MET A 134 70.05 35.03 2.42
N ILE A 135 69.81 33.89 3.07
CA ILE A 135 68.46 33.33 3.24
C ILE A 135 67.59 34.28 4.07
N ALA A 136 68.13 34.88 5.13
CA ALA A 136 67.42 35.84 5.97
C ALA A 136 67.09 37.15 5.22
N GLU A 137 68.01 37.68 4.42
CA GLU A 137 67.74 38.89 3.63
C GLU A 137 66.75 38.62 2.49
N LEU A 138 66.84 37.46 1.81
CA LEU A 138 65.84 37.01 0.84
C LEU A 138 64.45 36.88 1.48
N ALA A 139 64.36 36.31 2.69
CA ALA A 139 63.11 36.18 3.41
C ALA A 139 62.51 37.53 3.83
N LYS A 140 63.36 38.50 4.19
CA LYS A 140 62.97 39.87 4.53
C LYS A 140 62.49 40.65 3.30
N GLU A 141 63.19 40.52 2.19
CA GLU A 141 62.82 41.13 0.90
C GLU A 141 61.51 40.53 0.37
N ALA A 142 61.37 39.20 0.43
CA ALA A 142 60.12 38.49 0.11
C ALA A 142 58.97 38.92 1.04
N THR A 143 59.22 39.19 2.32
CA THR A 143 58.19 39.70 3.26
C THR A 143 57.72 41.10 2.87
N GLY A 144 58.65 41.98 2.47
CA GLY A 144 58.36 43.33 1.99
C GLY A 144 57.50 43.31 0.72
N GLN A 145 57.91 42.51 -0.28
CA GLN A 145 57.22 42.38 -1.57
C GLN A 145 55.91 41.57 -1.48
N ALA A 146 55.77 40.65 -0.54
CA ALA A 146 54.51 39.95 -0.26
C ALA A 146 53.38 40.88 0.23
N THR A 147 53.65 42.16 0.44
CA THR A 147 52.63 43.19 0.77
C THR A 147 51.88 43.69 -0.46
N ILE A 148 52.45 43.48 -1.65
CA ILE A 148 51.85 43.83 -2.95
C ILE A 148 50.68 42.89 -3.29
N VAL A 149 50.73 41.64 -2.80
CA VAL A 149 49.74 40.61 -3.06
C VAL A 149 48.53 40.78 -2.16
N VAL A 150 47.41 41.25 -2.74
CA VAL A 150 46.12 41.37 -2.04
C VAL A 150 45.25 40.14 -2.33
N PRO A 151 44.96 39.28 -1.34
CA PRO A 151 44.15 38.07 -1.53
C PRO A 151 42.79 38.32 -2.16
N GLU A 152 42.22 39.51 -1.92
CA GLU A 152 40.89 39.91 -2.39
C GLU A 152 40.79 40.12 -3.87
N ARG A 153 41.87 40.60 -4.49
CA ARG A 153 41.93 40.95 -5.91
C ARG A 153 42.29 39.73 -6.77
N GLU A 154 43.02 38.77 -6.20
CA GLU A 154 43.51 37.58 -6.91
C GLU A 154 42.49 36.44 -7.05
N PHE A 155 41.59 36.31 -6.09
CA PHE A 155 40.52 35.32 -6.11
C PHE A 155 39.18 36.02 -5.91
N SER A 156 38.71 36.66 -6.99
CA SER A 156 37.41 37.34 -7.01
C SER A 156 36.26 36.35 -7.17
N PHE A 157 35.10 36.71 -6.61
CA PHE A 157 33.85 35.96 -6.76
C PHE A 157 33.18 36.19 -8.12
N ASP A 158 33.81 36.89 -9.07
CA ASP A 158 33.21 37.15 -10.39
C ASP A 158 33.01 35.84 -11.17
N THR A 159 33.90 34.88 -10.97
CA THR A 159 33.75 33.53 -11.56
C THR A 159 32.58 32.78 -10.93
N VAL A 160 32.18 33.14 -9.70
CA VAL A 160 31.03 32.55 -8.98
C VAL A 160 29.70 33.12 -9.49
N ARG A 161 29.69 34.39 -9.93
CA ARG A 161 28.48 35.09 -10.40
C ARG A 161 27.73 34.32 -11.48
N LYS A 162 28.44 33.70 -12.44
CA LYS A 162 27.82 32.90 -13.51
C LYS A 162 27.04 31.69 -12.97
N TYR A 163 27.58 31.00 -11.98
CA TYR A 163 26.92 29.86 -11.33
C TYR A 163 25.76 30.32 -10.46
N LEU A 164 25.92 31.45 -9.75
CA LEU A 164 24.82 32.03 -8.97
C LEU A 164 23.64 32.42 -9.85
N VAL A 165 23.88 33.07 -11.00
CA VAL A 165 22.83 33.40 -11.97
C VAL A 165 22.15 32.13 -12.49
N ALA A 166 22.91 31.07 -12.80
CA ALA A 166 22.35 29.79 -13.25
C ALA A 166 21.46 29.12 -12.18
N VAL A 167 21.88 29.14 -10.90
CA VAL A 167 21.06 28.65 -9.79
C VAL A 167 19.80 29.47 -9.67
N LEU A 168 19.90 30.80 -9.64
CA LEU A 168 18.74 31.68 -9.48
C LEU A 168 17.77 31.54 -10.64
N SER A 169 18.25 31.42 -11.88
CA SER A 169 17.39 31.26 -13.05
C SER A 169 16.68 29.90 -13.05
N THR A 170 17.37 28.81 -12.69
CA THR A 170 16.76 27.47 -12.62
C THR A 170 15.80 27.35 -11.43
N ALA A 171 16.13 27.92 -10.29
CA ALA A 171 15.25 28.00 -9.13
C ALA A 171 14.00 28.84 -9.42
N ALA A 172 14.14 29.98 -10.10
CA ALA A 172 13.01 30.81 -10.51
C ALA A 172 12.09 30.08 -11.47
N LEU A 173 12.64 29.32 -12.43
CA LEU A 173 11.85 28.51 -13.36
C LEU A 173 11.08 27.39 -12.65
N LEU A 174 11.73 26.70 -11.70
CA LEU A 174 11.07 25.69 -10.86
C LEU A 174 9.96 26.30 -10.00
N LEU A 175 10.22 27.45 -9.37
CA LEU A 175 9.24 28.16 -8.57
C LEU A 175 8.06 28.61 -9.42
N PHE A 176 8.32 29.12 -10.62
CA PHE A 176 7.29 29.51 -11.58
C PHE A 176 6.40 28.34 -11.98
N ALA A 177 6.99 27.18 -12.30
CA ALA A 177 6.23 25.96 -12.57
C ALA A 177 5.39 25.51 -11.37
N TRP A 178 5.94 25.60 -10.17
CA TRP A 178 5.25 25.22 -8.93
C TRP A 178 4.08 26.15 -8.59
N VAL A 179 4.20 27.46 -8.84
CA VAL A 179 3.13 28.43 -8.61
C VAL A 179 1.98 28.25 -9.61
N LEU A 180 2.28 27.98 -10.89
CA LEU A 180 1.24 27.79 -11.91
C LEU A 180 0.56 26.42 -11.83
N TRP A 181 1.32 25.36 -11.54
CA TRP A 181 0.82 23.98 -11.50
C TRP A 181 1.39 23.23 -10.29
N PRO A 182 0.92 23.54 -9.06
CA PRO A 182 1.48 22.97 -7.84
C PRO A 182 1.32 21.45 -7.75
N GLU A 183 0.17 20.91 -8.18
CA GLU A 183 -0.06 19.46 -8.19
C GLU A 183 0.78 18.73 -9.23
N SER A 184 0.81 19.22 -10.48
CA SER A 184 1.58 18.60 -11.55
C SER A 184 3.08 18.62 -11.26
N THR A 185 3.58 19.75 -10.77
CA THR A 185 4.98 19.95 -10.42
C THR A 185 5.39 19.05 -9.26
N SER A 186 4.59 18.98 -8.19
CA SER A 186 4.90 18.13 -7.04
C SER A 186 4.89 16.64 -7.40
N ARG A 187 3.96 16.19 -8.26
CA ARG A 187 3.96 14.81 -8.78
C ARG A 187 5.21 14.49 -9.59
N LEU A 188 5.64 15.37 -10.50
CA LEU A 188 6.86 15.16 -11.30
C LEU A 188 8.10 15.04 -10.41
N VAL A 189 8.26 15.93 -9.43
CA VAL A 189 9.39 15.89 -8.48
C VAL A 189 9.37 14.59 -7.67
N ASN A 190 8.21 14.20 -7.13
CA ASN A 190 8.07 12.96 -6.37
C ASN A 190 8.37 11.72 -7.23
N ARG A 191 7.96 11.71 -8.49
CA ARG A 191 8.19 10.59 -9.41
C ARG A 191 9.66 10.41 -9.79
N ILE A 192 10.47 11.49 -9.76
CA ILE A 192 11.92 11.45 -9.97
C ILE A 192 12.67 11.07 -8.68
N MET A 193 12.24 11.60 -7.53
CA MET A 193 12.88 11.30 -6.24
C MET A 193 12.57 9.89 -5.74
N VAL A 194 11.38 9.38 -6.08
CA VAL A 194 10.87 8.08 -5.63
C VAL A 194 10.44 7.26 -6.86
N PRO A 195 11.40 6.79 -7.68
CA PRO A 195 11.09 6.12 -8.96
C PRO A 195 10.31 4.80 -8.80
N PHE A 196 10.34 4.21 -7.61
CA PHE A 196 9.61 2.99 -7.26
C PHE A 196 8.18 3.24 -6.78
N ALA A 197 7.79 4.50 -6.50
CA ALA A 197 6.44 4.80 -6.09
C ALA A 197 5.47 4.66 -7.28
N ASP A 198 4.36 3.97 -7.02
CA ASP A 198 3.29 3.80 -7.98
C ASP A 198 2.39 5.04 -8.04
N ILE A 199 2.94 6.06 -8.67
CA ILE A 199 2.28 7.33 -8.94
C ILE A 199 2.00 7.35 -10.45
N GLY A 200 0.77 7.75 -10.82
CA GLY A 200 0.45 8.04 -12.21
C GLY A 200 1.20 9.28 -12.70
N ASN A 201 1.05 9.57 -13.99
CA ASN A 201 1.73 10.71 -14.58
C ASN A 201 0.94 12.02 -14.35
N VAL A 202 1.48 13.14 -14.83
CA VAL A 202 0.85 14.46 -14.67
C VAL A 202 -0.58 14.50 -15.21
N ARG A 203 -0.81 13.84 -16.34
CA ARG A 203 -2.10 13.76 -17.05
C ARG A 203 -3.10 12.79 -16.39
N GLU A 204 -2.72 12.10 -15.31
CA GLU A 204 -3.68 11.35 -14.49
C GLU A 204 -4.75 12.27 -13.89
N THR A 205 -4.42 13.52 -13.58
CA THR A 205 -5.35 14.51 -13.02
C THR A 205 -6.53 14.82 -13.94
N ASP A 206 -6.34 14.63 -15.24
CA ASP A 206 -7.36 14.84 -16.26
C ASP A 206 -8.29 13.62 -16.38
N MET A 207 -8.01 12.53 -15.68
CA MET A 207 -8.79 11.29 -15.73
C MET A 207 -9.60 11.07 -14.45
N VAL A 208 -10.89 10.76 -14.61
CA VAL A 208 -11.77 10.28 -13.54
C VAL A 208 -12.08 8.82 -13.81
N ILE A 209 -11.56 7.92 -12.95
CA ILE A 209 -11.66 6.46 -13.13
C ILE A 209 -12.57 5.88 -12.03
N ILE A 210 -13.56 5.11 -12.44
CA ILE A 210 -14.56 4.48 -11.57
C ILE A 210 -14.78 3.02 -12.00
N PRO A 211 -14.69 2.03 -11.10
CA PRO A 211 -14.19 2.14 -9.73
C PRO A 211 -12.66 2.36 -9.71
N GLN A 212 -12.10 2.61 -8.53
CA GLN A 212 -10.66 2.59 -8.28
C GLN A 212 -10.27 1.22 -7.68
N ASP A 213 -9.79 1.21 -6.44
CA ASP A 213 -9.62 -0.02 -5.66
C ASP A 213 -10.99 -0.60 -5.29
N ILE A 214 -11.23 -1.86 -5.63
CA ILE A 214 -12.54 -2.51 -5.44
C ILE A 214 -12.40 -3.93 -4.93
N VAL A 215 -13.34 -4.34 -4.07
CA VAL A 215 -13.51 -5.73 -3.66
C VAL A 215 -14.71 -6.29 -4.42
N LEU A 216 -14.55 -7.44 -5.05
CA LEU A 216 -15.60 -8.15 -5.79
C LEU A 216 -15.76 -9.56 -5.22
N ALA A 217 -16.97 -10.10 -5.31
CA ALA A 217 -17.14 -11.52 -5.06
C ALA A 217 -16.65 -12.33 -6.27
N ARG A 218 -16.13 -13.53 -6.03
CA ARG A 218 -15.71 -14.44 -7.11
C ARG A 218 -16.88 -14.66 -8.07
N GLY A 219 -16.61 -14.47 -9.35
CA GLY A 219 -17.58 -14.64 -10.43
C GLY A 219 -18.39 -13.38 -10.74
N ASP A 220 -18.26 -12.29 -9.97
CA ASP A 220 -18.92 -11.02 -10.28
C ASP A 220 -18.29 -10.36 -11.51
N SER A 221 -19.07 -9.50 -12.16
CA SER A 221 -18.58 -8.68 -13.26
C SER A 221 -17.90 -7.40 -12.76
N LEU A 222 -16.87 -6.95 -13.49
CA LEU A 222 -16.22 -5.67 -13.27
C LEU A 222 -16.46 -4.77 -14.47
N ARG A 223 -16.94 -3.55 -14.23
CA ARG A 223 -17.02 -2.50 -15.24
C ARG A 223 -16.17 -1.32 -14.78
N VAL A 224 -15.13 -1.02 -15.54
CA VAL A 224 -14.25 0.14 -15.33
C VAL A 224 -14.60 1.20 -16.36
N GLU A 225 -14.90 2.40 -15.88
CA GLU A 225 -15.17 3.58 -16.69
C GLU A 225 -14.09 4.63 -16.45
N VAL A 226 -13.70 5.32 -17.50
CA VAL A 226 -12.81 6.48 -17.44
C VAL A 226 -13.43 7.64 -18.19
N THR A 227 -13.44 8.80 -17.55
CA THR A 227 -13.80 10.08 -18.17
C THR A 227 -12.55 10.93 -18.26
N VAL A 228 -12.26 11.51 -19.43
CA VAL A 228 -11.02 12.28 -19.65
C VAL A 228 -11.35 13.73 -19.98
N LYS A 229 -10.82 14.68 -19.21
CA LYS A 229 -10.99 16.14 -19.37
C LYS A 229 -10.13 16.69 -20.52
N ASP A 230 -10.14 16.02 -21.66
CA ASP A 230 -9.50 16.45 -22.92
C ASP A 230 -10.33 15.87 -24.08
N ASP A 231 -11.04 16.74 -24.78
CA ASP A 231 -11.97 16.42 -25.87
C ASP A 231 -11.29 15.81 -27.11
N ARG A 232 -9.95 15.94 -27.20
CA ARG A 232 -9.15 15.37 -28.29
C ARG A 232 -8.89 13.88 -28.10
N VAL A 233 -9.17 13.32 -26.92
CA VAL A 233 -8.91 11.92 -26.61
C VAL A 233 -9.94 11.02 -27.29
N ARG A 234 -9.46 10.11 -28.16
CA ARG A 234 -10.30 9.19 -28.95
C ARG A 234 -10.17 7.73 -28.56
N SER A 235 -9.26 7.39 -27.64
CA SER A 235 -9.08 6.01 -27.22
C SER A 235 -8.51 5.93 -25.81
N ALA A 236 -8.94 4.89 -25.09
CA ALA A 236 -8.41 4.49 -23.80
C ALA A 236 -8.08 2.98 -23.81
N ARG A 237 -7.13 2.60 -22.97
CA ARG A 237 -6.73 1.20 -22.75
C ARG A 237 -6.69 0.91 -21.26
N LEU A 238 -7.11 -0.28 -20.89
CA LEU A 238 -6.92 -0.84 -19.56
C LEU A 238 -5.72 -1.77 -19.60
N LEU A 239 -4.72 -1.46 -18.78
CA LEU A 239 -3.51 -2.26 -18.63
C LEU A 239 -3.67 -3.12 -17.38
N ARG A 240 -3.72 -4.43 -17.54
CA ARG A 240 -3.93 -5.39 -16.46
C ARG A 240 -2.66 -6.16 -16.16
N HIS A 241 -2.40 -6.37 -14.87
CA HIS A 241 -1.22 -7.04 -14.37
C HIS A 241 -1.64 -8.12 -13.35
N GLN A 242 -1.44 -9.38 -13.75
CA GLN A 242 -1.78 -10.58 -12.98
C GLN A 242 -0.51 -11.42 -12.77
N GLY A 243 -0.07 -11.55 -11.53
CA GLY A 243 1.12 -12.33 -11.17
C GLY A 243 2.42 -11.84 -11.81
N SER A 244 3.23 -12.77 -12.33
CA SER A 244 4.53 -12.49 -12.98
C SER A 244 4.43 -12.22 -14.49
N GLN A 245 3.21 -12.12 -15.04
CA GLN A 245 3.03 -11.89 -16.47
C GLN A 245 3.24 -10.42 -16.84
N SER A 246 3.67 -10.19 -18.09
CA SER A 246 3.69 -8.84 -18.68
C SER A 246 2.28 -8.24 -18.66
N GLU A 247 2.20 -6.92 -18.61
CA GLU A 247 0.92 -6.20 -18.67
C GLU A 247 0.16 -6.59 -19.95
N SER A 248 -1.05 -7.10 -19.78
CA SER A 248 -2.00 -7.24 -20.88
C SER A 248 -2.68 -5.90 -21.12
N SER A 249 -2.87 -5.54 -22.38
CA SER A 249 -3.43 -4.25 -22.79
C SER A 249 -4.76 -4.48 -23.50
N ASP A 250 -5.85 -4.16 -22.83
CA ASP A 250 -7.19 -4.29 -23.35
C ASP A 250 -7.73 -2.93 -23.82
N ARG A 251 -8.35 -2.87 -25.00
CA ARG A 251 -8.94 -1.64 -25.52
C ARG A 251 -10.28 -1.38 -24.84
N MET A 252 -10.49 -0.13 -24.39
CA MET A 252 -11.77 0.30 -23.85
C MET A 252 -12.72 0.73 -24.98
N ILE A 253 -14.01 0.50 -24.78
CA ILE A 253 -15.10 0.86 -25.70
C ILE A 253 -15.49 2.32 -25.45
N ASP A 254 -15.67 3.08 -26.52
CA ASP A 254 -16.12 4.47 -26.48
C ASP A 254 -17.59 4.56 -26.04
N MET A 255 -17.91 5.56 -25.24
CA MET A 255 -19.25 5.83 -24.71
C MET A 255 -19.72 7.23 -25.14
N SER A 256 -21.00 7.52 -24.90
CA SER A 256 -21.47 8.90 -24.99
C SER A 256 -20.66 9.78 -24.02
N ALA A 257 -20.29 10.97 -24.48
CA ALA A 257 -19.64 11.97 -23.64
C ALA A 257 -20.46 12.28 -22.38
N ASP A 258 -19.79 12.79 -21.33
CA ASP A 258 -20.49 13.27 -20.15
C ASP A 258 -21.28 14.57 -20.43
N ALA A 259 -21.93 15.10 -19.39
CA ALA A 259 -22.71 16.33 -19.49
C ALA A 259 -21.87 17.56 -19.93
N ASP A 260 -20.57 17.53 -19.68
CA ASP A 260 -19.62 18.60 -20.01
C ASP A 260 -18.94 18.37 -21.38
N GLY A 261 -19.30 17.30 -22.10
CA GLY A 261 -18.73 16.95 -23.41
C GLY A 261 -17.40 16.18 -23.34
N ASN A 262 -16.99 15.72 -22.16
CA ASN A 262 -15.75 14.95 -21.99
C ASN A 262 -15.92 13.51 -22.51
N PRO A 263 -14.95 12.97 -23.26
CA PRO A 263 -14.99 11.59 -23.74
C PRO A 263 -14.98 10.59 -22.59
N ARG A 264 -15.81 9.56 -22.72
CA ARG A 264 -15.95 8.47 -21.75
C ARG A 264 -15.64 7.14 -22.42
N PHE A 265 -14.94 6.27 -21.70
CA PHE A 265 -14.64 4.93 -22.16
C PHE A 265 -14.97 3.90 -21.08
N SER A 266 -15.38 2.70 -21.48
CA SER A 266 -15.65 1.60 -20.57
C SER A 266 -14.93 0.31 -20.96
N PHE A 267 -14.58 -0.47 -19.96
CA PHE A 267 -14.11 -1.84 -20.10
C PHE A 267 -14.91 -2.72 -19.15
N SER A 268 -15.46 -3.81 -19.66
CA SER A 268 -16.27 -4.73 -18.88
C SER A 268 -15.66 -6.13 -18.94
N LEU A 269 -15.42 -6.70 -17.77
CA LEU A 269 -15.01 -8.09 -17.60
C LEU A 269 -16.20 -8.85 -16.98
N PRO A 270 -16.87 -9.75 -17.72
CA PRO A 270 -18.11 -10.38 -17.27
C PRO A 270 -17.94 -11.27 -16.03
N VAL A 271 -16.78 -11.90 -15.88
CA VAL A 271 -16.50 -12.84 -14.78
C VAL A 271 -15.10 -12.56 -14.25
N VAL A 272 -14.99 -12.34 -12.94
CA VAL A 272 -13.73 -12.09 -12.25
C VAL A 272 -13.49 -13.16 -11.17
N ASP A 273 -12.59 -14.10 -11.46
CA ASP A 273 -12.28 -15.19 -10.54
C ASP A 273 -11.07 -14.94 -9.64
N GLU A 274 -10.09 -14.19 -10.15
CA GLU A 274 -8.84 -13.89 -9.47
C GLU A 274 -8.60 -12.39 -9.36
N GLY A 275 -8.00 -11.98 -8.24
CA GLY A 275 -7.60 -10.59 -8.04
C GLY A 275 -6.44 -10.20 -8.94
N PHE A 276 -6.45 -8.95 -9.40
CA PHE A 276 -5.39 -8.40 -10.24
C PHE A 276 -5.21 -6.91 -9.97
N ARG A 277 -4.11 -6.34 -10.49
CA ARG A 277 -3.92 -4.90 -10.54
C ARG A 277 -4.22 -4.40 -11.94
N TYR A 278 -4.78 -3.21 -12.07
CA TYR A 278 -4.98 -2.57 -13.35
C TYR A 278 -4.67 -1.09 -13.28
N ARG A 279 -4.37 -0.48 -14.41
CA ARG A 279 -4.24 0.97 -14.58
C ARG A 279 -4.82 1.36 -15.93
N VAL A 280 -5.18 2.62 -16.08
CA VAL A 280 -5.81 3.12 -17.31
C VAL A 280 -4.83 4.04 -18.02
N HIS A 281 -4.76 3.90 -19.34
CA HIS A 281 -4.02 4.79 -20.23
C HIS A 281 -4.95 5.44 -21.25
N ALA A 282 -5.08 6.77 -21.21
CA ALA A 282 -5.92 7.54 -22.12
C ALA A 282 -5.32 8.94 -22.35
N GLY A 283 -5.23 9.39 -23.61
CA GLY A 283 -4.72 10.74 -23.93
C GLY A 283 -3.26 11.02 -23.51
N GLY A 284 -2.45 9.98 -23.33
CA GLY A 284 -1.12 10.09 -22.73
C GLY A 284 -1.14 10.27 -21.21
N GLY A 285 -2.32 10.26 -20.57
CA GLY A 285 -2.49 10.04 -19.14
C GLY A 285 -2.34 8.57 -18.79
N LEU A 286 -1.62 8.29 -17.71
CA LEU A 286 -1.39 6.96 -17.18
C LEU A 286 -1.66 6.99 -15.68
N SER A 287 -2.64 6.22 -15.22
CA SER A 287 -2.99 6.18 -13.80
C SER A 287 -1.99 5.38 -12.97
N ARG A 288 -2.06 5.55 -11.64
CA ARG A 288 -1.53 4.56 -10.69
C ARG A 288 -2.20 3.19 -10.89
N PHE A 289 -1.62 2.14 -10.31
CA PHE A 289 -2.35 0.88 -10.21
C PHE A 289 -3.48 0.97 -9.19
N TYR A 290 -4.61 0.41 -9.59
CA TYR A 290 -5.75 0.07 -8.78
C TYR A 290 -5.79 -1.44 -8.57
N LYS A 291 -6.30 -1.87 -7.43
CA LYS A 291 -6.36 -3.28 -7.03
C LYS A 291 -7.80 -3.78 -7.05
N VAL A 292 -8.01 -4.85 -7.79
CA VAL A 292 -9.22 -5.68 -7.71
C VAL A 292 -8.93 -6.82 -6.75
N THR A 293 -9.63 -6.85 -5.62
CA THR A 293 -9.53 -7.93 -4.64
C THR A 293 -10.75 -8.82 -4.78
N VAL A 294 -10.52 -10.10 -5.06
CA VAL A 294 -11.61 -11.08 -5.18
C VAL A 294 -11.72 -11.86 -3.88
N VAL A 295 -12.93 -11.95 -3.33
CA VAL A 295 -13.26 -12.74 -2.14
C VAL A 295 -14.34 -13.78 -2.47
N PRO A 296 -14.35 -14.96 -1.85
CA PRO A 296 -15.45 -15.90 -2.03
C PRO A 296 -16.74 -15.32 -1.43
N ARG A 297 -17.89 -15.68 -2.01
CA ARG A 297 -19.20 -15.39 -1.40
C ARG A 297 -19.37 -16.21 -0.11
N PRO A 298 -20.16 -15.72 0.85
CA PRO A 298 -20.64 -16.54 1.95
C PRO A 298 -21.28 -17.82 1.44
N GLU A 299 -20.81 -18.94 1.96
CA GLU A 299 -21.33 -20.26 1.68
C GLU A 299 -21.46 -21.04 2.98
N VAL A 300 -22.41 -21.97 2.99
CA VAL A 300 -22.61 -22.96 4.05
C VAL A 300 -21.63 -24.10 3.81
N GLU A 301 -20.58 -24.20 4.62
CA GLU A 301 -19.61 -25.32 4.53
C GLU A 301 -20.14 -26.57 5.23
N GLN A 302 -20.85 -26.37 6.36
CA GLN A 302 -21.42 -27.46 7.12
C GLN A 302 -22.70 -27.01 7.84
N LEU A 303 -23.67 -27.91 7.87
CA LEU A 303 -24.92 -27.80 8.60
C LEU A 303 -24.97 -28.87 9.69
N GLU A 304 -25.37 -28.45 10.88
CA GLU A 304 -25.66 -29.33 12.00
C GLU A 304 -27.07 -29.02 12.51
N VAL A 305 -27.74 -30.04 13.03
CA VAL A 305 -29.04 -29.88 13.66
C VAL A 305 -29.09 -30.62 15.00
N GLU A 306 -29.73 -29.98 15.97
CA GLU A 306 -29.99 -30.54 17.28
C GLU A 306 -31.50 -30.48 17.56
N TYR A 307 -32.11 -31.65 17.74
CA TYR A 307 -33.52 -31.82 18.09
C TYR A 307 -33.64 -32.04 19.59
N GLN A 308 -34.39 -31.18 20.26
CA GLN A 308 -34.80 -31.37 21.64
C GLN A 308 -36.29 -31.72 21.65
N TYR A 309 -36.58 -33.02 21.79
CA TYR A 309 -37.95 -33.54 21.74
C TYR A 309 -38.74 -33.16 23.01
N PRO A 310 -40.08 -33.09 22.92
CA PRO A 310 -40.91 -32.87 24.09
C PRO A 310 -40.63 -33.89 25.20
N ALA A 311 -40.63 -33.46 26.45
CA ALA A 311 -40.22 -34.30 27.59
C ALA A 311 -41.03 -35.61 27.72
N TYR A 312 -42.30 -35.60 27.32
CA TYR A 312 -43.18 -36.77 27.39
C TYR A 312 -42.76 -37.91 26.46
N THR A 313 -41.98 -37.64 25.41
CA THR A 313 -41.56 -38.69 24.46
C THR A 313 -40.39 -39.53 24.98
N GLY A 314 -39.69 -39.07 26.02
CA GLY A 314 -38.50 -39.74 26.57
C GLY A 314 -37.29 -39.79 25.62
N GLN A 315 -37.36 -39.21 24.42
CA GLN A 315 -36.30 -39.32 23.40
C GLN A 315 -35.09 -38.42 23.66
N GLY A 316 -35.22 -37.43 24.55
CA GLY A 316 -34.15 -36.52 24.91
C GLY A 316 -33.69 -35.64 23.73
N THR A 317 -32.37 -35.50 23.59
CA THR A 317 -31.74 -34.65 22.56
C THR A 317 -31.05 -35.51 21.52
N ARG A 318 -31.33 -35.26 20.24
CA ARG A 318 -30.70 -35.92 19.09
C ARG A 318 -29.90 -34.90 18.28
N LYS A 319 -28.66 -35.23 17.94
CA LYS A 319 -27.78 -34.41 17.10
C LYS A 319 -27.48 -35.10 15.78
N ASP A 320 -27.36 -34.31 14.73
CA ASP A 320 -26.89 -34.72 13.42
C ASP A 320 -25.94 -33.65 12.87
N ASP A 321 -24.65 -33.99 12.83
CA ASP A 321 -23.58 -33.08 12.42
C ASP A 321 -23.36 -33.05 10.89
N LYS A 322 -24.07 -33.91 10.14
CA LYS A 322 -24.04 -34.00 8.68
C LYS A 322 -25.43 -33.77 8.11
N PHE A 323 -26.03 -32.67 8.52
CA PHE A 323 -27.41 -32.37 8.24
C PHE A 323 -27.61 -31.85 6.80
N GLU A 324 -28.47 -32.52 6.02
CA GLU A 324 -28.75 -32.16 4.62
C GLU A 324 -29.82 -31.05 4.47
N GLY A 325 -30.30 -30.48 5.58
CA GLY A 325 -31.27 -29.38 5.56
C GLY A 325 -32.75 -29.78 5.69
N ARG A 326 -33.08 -31.08 5.70
CA ARG A 326 -34.45 -31.55 5.89
C ARG A 326 -34.82 -31.70 7.37
N ILE A 327 -35.54 -30.71 7.91
CA ILE A 327 -36.02 -30.73 9.30
C ILE A 327 -37.35 -31.48 9.37
N GLU A 328 -37.42 -32.56 10.13
CA GLU A 328 -38.66 -33.30 10.36
C GLU A 328 -38.71 -33.80 11.81
N GLY A 329 -39.80 -33.48 12.53
CA GLY A 329 -39.93 -33.84 13.95
C GLY A 329 -41.31 -33.56 14.51
N LEU A 330 -41.56 -34.02 15.75
CA LEU A 330 -42.85 -33.89 16.42
C LEU A 330 -43.16 -32.40 16.71
N ILE A 331 -44.43 -32.03 16.66
CA ILE A 331 -44.88 -30.71 17.13
C ILE A 331 -44.38 -30.46 18.56
N GLY A 332 -43.85 -29.27 18.82
CA GLY A 332 -43.25 -28.88 20.09
C GLY A 332 -41.76 -29.19 20.22
N THR A 333 -41.17 -29.93 19.29
CA THR A 333 -39.71 -30.14 19.23
C THR A 333 -39.00 -28.82 18.99
N GLN A 334 -37.99 -28.50 19.80
CA GLN A 334 -37.10 -27.36 19.59
C GLN A 334 -35.93 -27.80 18.72
N VAL A 335 -35.79 -27.16 17.56
CA VAL A 335 -34.74 -27.46 16.60
C VAL A 335 -33.70 -26.35 16.62
N THR A 336 -32.47 -26.68 16.96
CA THR A 336 -31.34 -25.76 16.85
C THR A 336 -30.57 -26.06 15.58
N VAL A 337 -30.51 -25.09 14.66
CA VAL A 337 -29.73 -25.21 13.42
C VAL A 337 -28.41 -24.47 13.63
N THR A 338 -27.30 -25.16 13.39
CA THR A 338 -25.96 -24.56 13.42
C THR A 338 -25.37 -24.58 12.01
N VAL A 339 -24.87 -23.43 11.55
CA VAL A 339 -24.23 -23.27 10.24
C VAL A 339 -22.79 -22.85 10.44
N HIS A 340 -21.87 -23.56 9.80
CA HIS A 340 -20.47 -23.14 9.65
C HIS A 340 -20.30 -22.50 8.28
N SER A 341 -19.81 -21.26 8.24
CA SER A 341 -19.61 -20.51 7.00
C SER A 341 -18.14 -20.31 6.69
N ASN A 342 -17.80 -20.39 5.39
CA ASN A 342 -16.46 -20.14 4.83
C ASN A 342 -15.90 -18.73 5.11
N THR A 343 -16.74 -17.79 5.53
CA THR A 343 -16.40 -16.37 5.69
C THR A 343 -16.83 -15.79 7.04
N LYS A 344 -16.30 -14.59 7.35
CA LYS A 344 -16.75 -13.78 8.49
C LYS A 344 -18.08 -13.13 8.16
N LEU A 345 -19.12 -13.50 8.90
CA LEU A 345 -20.47 -13.03 8.68
C LEU A 345 -20.75 -11.77 9.50
N LYS A 346 -21.41 -10.80 8.86
CA LYS A 346 -21.98 -9.61 9.48
C LYS A 346 -23.46 -9.82 9.81
N VAL A 347 -24.17 -10.51 8.92
CA VAL A 347 -25.60 -10.83 9.08
C VAL A 347 -25.82 -12.29 8.70
N ALA A 348 -26.64 -12.99 9.48
CA ALA A 348 -27.09 -14.34 9.18
C ALA A 348 -28.58 -14.41 9.53
N ARG A 349 -29.43 -14.68 8.53
CA ARG A 349 -30.88 -14.79 8.71
C ARG A 349 -31.37 -16.15 8.25
N LEU A 350 -32.26 -16.72 9.04
CA LEU A 350 -33.05 -17.89 8.70
C LEU A 350 -34.48 -17.42 8.46
N GLN A 351 -35.03 -17.74 7.31
CA GLN A 351 -36.39 -17.40 6.95
C GLN A 351 -37.16 -18.67 6.64
N VAL A 352 -38.28 -18.88 7.33
CA VAL A 352 -39.24 -19.95 7.02
C VAL A 352 -40.41 -19.31 6.30
N ASP A 353 -40.91 -19.93 5.25
CA ASP A 353 -42.05 -19.42 4.49
C ASP A 353 -43.24 -19.11 5.38
N GLY A 354 -43.83 -17.93 5.21
CA GLY A 354 -44.97 -17.48 6.02
C GLY A 354 -44.63 -17.13 7.47
N LEU A 355 -43.36 -17.09 7.87
CA LEU A 355 -42.92 -16.62 9.18
C LEU A 355 -41.94 -15.45 9.05
N PRO A 356 -41.84 -14.57 10.06
CA PRO A 356 -40.86 -13.49 10.05
C PRO A 356 -39.43 -14.04 10.07
N PRO A 357 -38.47 -13.38 9.39
CA PRO A 357 -37.08 -13.80 9.37
C PRO A 357 -36.45 -13.69 10.76
N GLN A 358 -35.66 -14.69 11.13
CA GLN A 358 -34.97 -14.77 12.41
C GLN A 358 -33.48 -14.49 12.24
N ASN A 359 -32.94 -13.60 13.06
CA ASN A 359 -31.49 -13.34 13.10
C ASN A 359 -30.78 -14.44 13.89
N GLY A 360 -29.68 -14.94 13.33
CA GLY A 360 -28.86 -15.96 13.98
C GLY A 360 -27.90 -15.35 15.00
N LYS A 361 -27.56 -16.12 16.02
CA LYS A 361 -26.45 -15.78 16.92
C LYS A 361 -25.15 -16.13 16.22
N ILE A 362 -24.43 -15.11 15.74
CA ILE A 362 -23.14 -15.24 15.06
C ILE A 362 -22.03 -15.29 16.09
N THR A 363 -21.18 -16.31 16.01
CA THR A 363 -19.96 -16.46 16.80
C THR A 363 -18.77 -16.59 15.86
N THR A 364 -17.81 -15.68 15.98
CA THR A 364 -16.60 -15.66 15.16
C THR A 364 -15.39 -15.58 16.10
N ALA A 365 -14.52 -16.59 16.09
CA ALA A 365 -13.26 -16.52 16.83
C ALA A 365 -12.36 -15.42 16.24
N LYS A 366 -11.62 -14.68 17.09
CA LYS A 366 -10.80 -13.54 16.65
C LYS A 366 -9.88 -13.88 15.47
N GLU A 367 -9.25 -15.05 15.51
CA GLU A 367 -8.27 -15.51 14.52
C GLU A 367 -8.87 -16.35 13.38
N SER A 368 -10.10 -16.86 13.52
CA SER A 368 -10.72 -17.67 12.46
C SER A 368 -11.24 -16.78 11.33
N LYS A 369 -11.19 -17.25 10.08
CA LYS A 369 -11.85 -16.62 8.93
C LYS A 369 -13.31 -17.04 8.76
N GLN A 370 -13.75 -18.05 9.51
CA GLN A 370 -15.07 -18.66 9.46
C GLN A 370 -15.96 -18.14 10.59
N SER A 371 -17.28 -18.25 10.41
CA SER A 371 -18.26 -17.93 11.46
C SER A 371 -19.20 -19.10 11.67
N VAL A 372 -19.61 -19.27 12.92
CA VAL A 372 -20.64 -20.23 13.31
C VAL A 372 -21.91 -19.45 13.66
N CYS A 373 -23.03 -19.81 13.05
CA CYS A 373 -24.32 -19.16 13.28
C CYS A 373 -25.31 -20.17 13.86
N ARG A 374 -26.09 -19.75 14.85
CA ARG A 374 -27.12 -20.60 15.47
C ARG A 374 -28.49 -19.94 15.47
N TRP A 375 -29.51 -20.74 15.15
CA TRP A 375 -30.92 -20.40 15.25
C TRP A 375 -31.66 -21.47 16.04
N GLN A 376 -32.75 -21.09 16.70
CA GLN A 376 -33.63 -22.03 17.38
C GLN A 376 -35.06 -21.83 16.88
N VAL A 377 -35.66 -22.90 16.36
CA VAL A 377 -36.98 -22.91 15.73
C VAL A 377 -37.82 -24.00 16.38
N ALA A 378 -39.02 -23.65 16.86
CA ALA A 378 -39.97 -24.62 17.38
C ALA A 378 -40.84 -25.18 16.24
N LEU A 379 -41.03 -26.51 16.21
CA LEU A 379 -41.96 -27.13 15.27
C LEU A 379 -43.42 -26.90 15.71
N THR A 380 -44.21 -26.26 14.85
CA THR A 380 -45.60 -25.87 15.15
C THR A 380 -46.59 -26.55 14.20
N ARG A 381 -47.89 -26.50 14.54
CA ARG A 381 -48.98 -27.05 13.71
C ARG A 381 -49.01 -26.45 12.30
N GLU A 382 -48.58 -25.22 12.18
CA GLU A 382 -48.43 -24.49 10.93
C GLU A 382 -47.45 -25.09 9.93
N MET A 383 -46.57 -26.00 10.39
CA MET A 383 -45.53 -26.67 9.60
C MET A 383 -45.91 -28.10 9.18
N ILE A 384 -47.13 -28.58 9.49
CA ILE A 384 -47.56 -29.96 9.16
C ILE A 384 -47.55 -30.23 7.65
N GLY A 385 -47.98 -29.23 6.86
CA GLY A 385 -48.00 -29.28 5.39
C GLY A 385 -46.62 -29.22 4.74
N GLY A 386 -45.54 -29.04 5.53
CA GLY A 386 -44.22 -28.71 5.03
C GLY A 386 -44.11 -27.23 4.66
N ARG A 387 -42.94 -26.65 4.90
CA ARG A 387 -42.57 -25.29 4.48
C ARG A 387 -41.14 -25.29 3.95
N VAL A 388 -40.81 -24.31 3.12
CA VAL A 388 -39.42 -24.06 2.74
C VAL A 388 -38.79 -23.12 3.77
N TRP A 389 -37.51 -23.34 4.06
CA TRP A 389 -36.71 -22.40 4.80
C TRP A 389 -35.42 -22.09 4.04
N THR A 390 -34.96 -20.85 4.14
CA THR A 390 -33.80 -20.34 3.43
C THR A 390 -32.82 -19.66 4.37
N LEU A 391 -31.55 -19.70 3.98
CA LEU A 391 -30.47 -19.00 4.66
C LEU A 391 -30.02 -17.81 3.83
N ARG A 392 -29.94 -16.65 4.48
CA ARG A 392 -29.34 -15.45 3.92
C ARG A 392 -28.15 -15.05 4.78
N LEU A 393 -26.96 -15.32 4.26
CA LEU A 393 -25.69 -14.98 4.90
C LEU A 393 -25.09 -13.76 4.19
N GLU A 394 -24.61 -12.78 4.96
CA GLU A 394 -23.95 -11.59 4.44
C GLU A 394 -22.59 -11.43 5.13
N ASP A 395 -21.52 -11.26 4.36
CA ASP A 395 -20.19 -11.02 4.91
C ASP A 395 -19.97 -9.55 5.33
N LYS A 396 -18.77 -9.28 5.83
CA LYS A 396 -18.33 -7.92 6.17
C LYS A 396 -18.23 -6.97 4.97
N HIS A 397 -18.16 -7.49 3.74
CA HIS A 397 -18.07 -6.72 2.51
C HIS A 397 -19.45 -6.43 1.90
N GLY A 398 -20.53 -7.00 2.46
CA GLY A 398 -21.90 -6.86 1.98
C GLY A 398 -22.28 -7.87 0.90
N PHE A 399 -21.43 -8.87 0.63
CA PHE A 399 -21.77 -9.94 -0.31
C PHE A 399 -22.71 -10.93 0.34
N VAL A 400 -23.73 -11.33 -0.41
CA VAL A 400 -24.78 -12.25 0.06
C VAL A 400 -24.55 -13.64 -0.54
N SER A 401 -24.83 -14.67 0.27
CA SER A 401 -24.85 -16.07 -0.16
C SER A 401 -25.84 -16.29 -1.30
N TRP A 402 -25.58 -17.32 -2.11
CA TRP A 402 -26.60 -17.83 -3.02
C TRP A 402 -27.78 -18.38 -2.23
N PRO A 403 -29.02 -18.25 -2.75
CA PRO A 403 -30.18 -18.80 -2.08
C PRO A 403 -30.07 -20.33 -2.04
N GLN A 404 -30.19 -20.89 -0.85
CA GLN A 404 -30.30 -22.34 -0.62
C GLN A 404 -31.65 -22.59 0.05
N GLU A 405 -32.42 -23.50 -0.56
CA GLU A 405 -33.76 -23.86 -0.11
C GLU A 405 -33.74 -25.23 0.54
N TYR A 406 -34.38 -25.30 1.70
CA TYR A 406 -34.45 -26.48 2.54
C TYR A 406 -35.89 -26.71 2.99
N THR A 407 -36.19 -27.89 3.55
CA THR A 407 -37.55 -28.24 3.96
C THR A 407 -37.67 -28.38 5.48
N ILE A 408 -38.79 -27.91 6.02
CA ILE A 408 -39.15 -28.06 7.43
C ILE A 408 -40.58 -28.57 7.55
N ARG A 409 -40.77 -29.64 8.31
CA ARG A 409 -42.06 -30.30 8.51
C ARG A 409 -42.27 -30.72 9.96
N ALA A 410 -43.46 -30.46 10.47
CA ALA A 410 -43.90 -30.96 11.77
C ALA A 410 -44.77 -32.22 11.62
N ILE A 411 -44.54 -33.21 12.47
CA ILE A 411 -45.34 -34.43 12.56
C ILE A 411 -46.30 -34.29 13.73
N LYS A 412 -47.57 -34.68 13.51
CA LYS A 412 -48.58 -34.72 14.57
C LYS A 412 -48.47 -36.03 15.32
N ASP A 413 -48.52 -35.93 16.64
CA ASP A 413 -48.64 -37.06 17.56
C ASP A 413 -49.98 -37.79 17.41
N GLN A 414 -49.99 -39.11 17.60
CA GLN A 414 -51.22 -39.91 17.61
C GLN A 414 -51.74 -40.05 19.04
N PRO A 415 -53.06 -39.91 19.29
CA PRO A 415 -53.58 -40.14 20.63
C PRO A 415 -53.48 -41.62 21.01
N PRO A 416 -53.28 -41.95 22.30
CA PRO A 416 -53.24 -43.32 22.77
C PRO A 416 -54.57 -44.04 22.51
N GLU A 417 -54.51 -45.32 22.16
CA GLU A 417 -55.67 -46.19 22.02
C GLU A 417 -55.84 -47.07 23.26
N VAL A 418 -57.04 -47.09 23.83
CA VAL A 418 -57.40 -47.99 24.95
C VAL A 418 -58.55 -48.88 24.53
N LYS A 419 -58.41 -50.19 24.75
CA LYS A 419 -59.42 -51.21 24.44
C LYS A 419 -59.64 -52.13 25.65
N ILE A 420 -60.89 -52.32 26.05
CA ILE A 420 -61.26 -53.34 27.03
C ILE A 420 -61.26 -54.69 26.30
N VAL A 421 -60.37 -55.59 26.72
CA VAL A 421 -60.19 -56.94 26.16
C VAL A 421 -61.13 -57.93 26.84
N LYS A 422 -61.39 -57.74 28.13
CA LYS A 422 -62.37 -58.50 28.90
C LYS A 422 -63.12 -57.55 29.84
N PRO A 423 -64.44 -57.70 29.97
CA PRO A 423 -65.32 -58.64 29.26
C PRO A 423 -65.59 -58.21 27.81
N LEU A 424 -65.83 -59.17 26.91
CA LEU A 424 -66.22 -58.91 25.50
C LEU A 424 -67.66 -58.39 25.38
N ALA A 425 -68.53 -58.80 26.31
CA ALA A 425 -69.93 -58.41 26.33
C ALA A 425 -70.10 -56.98 26.87
N LYS A 426 -70.83 -56.13 26.13
CA LYS A 426 -71.14 -54.75 26.53
C LYS A 426 -72.13 -54.65 27.70
N ARG A 427 -72.87 -55.71 27.96
CA ARG A 427 -73.83 -55.82 29.08
C ARG A 427 -73.61 -57.16 29.77
N LEU A 428 -73.54 -57.12 31.09
CA LEU A 428 -73.40 -58.29 31.94
C LEU A 428 -74.45 -58.18 33.03
N GLU A 429 -75.13 -59.28 33.30
CA GLU A 429 -75.99 -59.40 34.48
C GLU A 429 -75.13 -60.01 35.58
N MET A 430 -74.95 -59.24 36.65
CA MET A 430 -74.08 -59.60 37.77
C MET A 430 -74.80 -59.28 39.07
N LYS A 431 -74.56 -60.08 40.11
CA LYS A 431 -75.04 -59.76 41.45
C LYS A 431 -74.20 -58.64 42.04
N SER A 432 -74.75 -57.91 43.01
CA SER A 432 -74.05 -56.81 43.68
C SER A 432 -72.75 -57.23 44.39
N THR A 433 -72.57 -58.53 44.66
CA THR A 433 -71.37 -59.10 45.28
C THR A 433 -70.35 -59.63 44.27
N ASP A 434 -70.68 -59.65 42.98
CA ASP A 434 -69.80 -60.24 41.97
C ASP A 434 -68.66 -59.28 41.60
N SER A 435 -67.45 -59.81 41.40
CA SER A 435 -66.31 -59.03 40.90
C SER A 435 -66.30 -59.02 39.38
N LEU A 436 -66.21 -57.84 38.76
CA LEU A 436 -66.06 -57.70 37.30
C LEU A 436 -64.59 -57.85 36.90
N PRO A 437 -64.16 -58.97 36.27
CA PRO A 437 -62.80 -59.10 35.77
C PRO A 437 -62.61 -58.19 34.56
N LEU A 438 -61.90 -57.09 34.75
CA LEU A 438 -61.59 -56.14 33.70
C LEU A 438 -60.14 -56.31 33.24
N SER A 439 -59.96 -56.57 31.95
CA SER A 439 -58.65 -56.58 31.30
C SER A 439 -58.66 -55.55 30.18
N TYR A 440 -57.64 -54.71 30.13
CA TYR A 440 -57.52 -53.66 29.12
C TYR A 440 -56.16 -53.75 28.43
N LEU A 441 -56.10 -53.18 27.23
CA LEU A 441 -54.89 -52.93 26.48
C LEU A 441 -54.84 -51.44 26.17
N ALA A 442 -53.73 -50.79 26.53
CA ALA A 442 -53.43 -49.42 26.16
C ALA A 442 -52.20 -49.44 25.25
N THR A 443 -52.24 -48.70 24.15
CA THR A 443 -51.17 -48.64 23.15
C THR A 443 -50.96 -47.20 22.71
N ASP A 444 -49.71 -46.78 22.62
CA ASP A 444 -49.28 -45.45 22.25
C ASP A 444 -47.92 -45.56 21.54
N ASP A 445 -47.57 -44.59 20.69
CA ASP A 445 -46.32 -44.56 19.95
C ASP A 445 -45.12 -44.05 20.77
N TYR A 446 -45.36 -43.27 21.83
CA TYR A 446 -44.32 -42.77 22.75
C TYR A 446 -44.44 -43.29 24.19
N GLY A 447 -45.56 -43.93 24.52
CA GLY A 447 -45.77 -44.66 25.76
C GLY A 447 -46.94 -44.14 26.59
N VAL A 448 -47.42 -44.98 27.51
CA VAL A 448 -48.57 -44.65 28.38
C VAL A 448 -48.08 -44.47 29.80
N ALA A 449 -48.21 -43.25 30.34
CA ALA A 449 -47.77 -42.94 31.70
C ALA A 449 -48.75 -43.45 32.78
N GLN A 450 -50.06 -43.34 32.51
CA GLN A 450 -51.10 -43.71 33.46
C GLN A 450 -52.36 -44.16 32.72
N VAL A 451 -53.06 -45.14 33.29
CA VAL A 451 -54.40 -45.55 32.88
C VAL A 451 -55.29 -45.52 34.11
N GLU A 452 -56.37 -44.76 34.06
CA GLU A 452 -57.37 -44.68 35.14
C GLU A 452 -58.71 -45.23 34.64
N LEU A 453 -59.39 -46.00 35.50
CA LEU A 453 -60.75 -46.44 35.25
C LEU A 453 -61.72 -45.51 35.97
N LEU A 454 -62.47 -44.72 35.21
CA LEU A 454 -63.54 -43.88 35.73
C LEU A 454 -64.85 -44.66 35.69
N THR A 455 -65.53 -44.73 36.83
CA THR A 455 -66.88 -45.32 36.93
C THR A 455 -67.88 -44.21 37.22
N THR A 456 -69.07 -44.31 36.62
CA THR A 456 -70.19 -43.43 36.91
C THR A 456 -71.34 -44.31 37.36
N THR A 457 -71.95 -43.95 38.50
CA THR A 457 -73.03 -44.71 39.14
C THR A 457 -74.40 -44.26 38.64
#